data_AF-A0A0B3ARU9-F1
#
_entry.id   AF-A0A0B3ARU9-F1
#
_cell.length_a   1.000
_cell.length_b   1.000
_cell.length_c   1.000
_cell.angle_alpha   90.00
_cell.angle_beta   90.00
_cell.angle_gamma   90.00
#
_symmetry.space_group_name_H-M   'P 1'
#
loop_
_entity.id
_entity.type
_entity.pdbx_description
1 polymer ?
#
loop_
_entity_poly.entity_id
_entity_poly.type
_entity_poly.pdbx_seq_one_letter_code
_entity_poly.pdbx_strand_id
1 'polypeptide(L)'
;MINNLKPLSMAEALEYIDDSEANAEISNFIQKFTTLKPKKAVELREKLEKLDIMKLKDESIVKIIDLMPETSEDLNKIFVGLNLDEDETKKILDIVKEFK
;
A
#
# COMPACT_ATOMS: atom_id res chain seq x y z
N MET A 1 26.12 7.84 -3.67
CA MET A 1 25.26 8.15 -2.51
C MET A 1 23.82 8.06 -2.98
N ILE A 2 22.92 7.48 -2.18
CA ILE A 2 21.49 7.47 -2.45
C ILE A 2 20.94 8.84 -2.03
N ASN A 3 20.27 9.54 -2.95
CA ASN A 3 19.74 10.89 -2.70
C ASN A 3 18.31 10.87 -2.13
N ASN A 4 17.53 9.82 -2.45
CA ASN A 4 16.18 9.61 -1.95
C ASN A 4 15.82 8.12 -2.03
N LEU A 5 14.99 7.64 -1.11
CA LEU A 5 14.47 6.28 -1.07
C LEU A 5 12.98 6.36 -0.71
N LYS A 6 12.12 5.94 -1.65
CA LYS A 6 10.67 5.84 -1.43
C LYS A 6 10.25 4.37 -1.64
N PRO A 7 9.64 3.72 -0.64
CA PRO A 7 9.17 2.35 -0.80
C PRO A 7 7.88 2.33 -1.65
N LEU A 8 7.80 1.35 -2.55
CA LEU A 8 6.64 1.12 -3.42
C LEU A 8 5.96 -0.18 -3.02
N SER A 9 4.63 -0.19 -3.13
CA SER A 9 3.83 -1.41 -3.09
C SER A 9 4.08 -2.27 -4.32
N MET A 10 3.73 -3.54 -4.24
CA MET A 10 3.84 -4.45 -5.38
C MET A 10 3.03 -3.94 -6.58
N ALA A 11 1.82 -3.41 -6.32
CA ALA A 11 0.96 -2.84 -7.35
C ALA A 11 1.58 -1.62 -8.05
N GLU A 12 2.25 -0.75 -7.31
CA GLU A 12 2.93 0.43 -7.87
C GLU A 12 4.21 0.05 -8.62
N ALA A 13 4.93 -0.97 -8.14
CA ALA A 13 6.14 -1.45 -8.78
C ALA A 13 5.88 -1.91 -10.23
N LEU A 14 4.68 -2.39 -10.54
CA LEU A 14 4.28 -2.77 -11.91
C LEU A 14 4.35 -1.61 -12.91
N GLU A 15 4.32 -0.34 -12.49
CA GLU A 15 4.51 0.79 -13.43
C GLU A 15 5.95 0.92 -13.92
N TYR A 16 6.91 0.33 -13.20
CA TYR A 16 8.34 0.42 -13.47
C TYR A 16 8.91 -0.86 -14.09
N ILE A 17 8.11 -1.92 -14.15
CA ILE A 17 8.51 -3.19 -14.76
C ILE A 17 8.02 -3.18 -16.21
N ASP A 18 8.95 -3.36 -17.15
CA ASP A 18 8.62 -3.45 -18.57
C ASP A 18 8.02 -4.82 -18.97
N ASP A 19 7.37 -4.87 -20.12
CA ASP A 19 6.76 -6.09 -20.67
C ASP A 19 7.78 -7.02 -21.37
N SER A 20 9.06 -6.97 -20.99
CA SER A 20 10.08 -7.86 -21.57
C SER A 20 9.95 -9.30 -21.04
N GLU A 21 10.35 -10.28 -21.84
CA GLU A 21 10.42 -11.69 -21.41
C GLU A 21 11.27 -11.88 -20.14
N ALA A 22 12.32 -11.08 -19.97
CA ALA A 22 13.19 -11.13 -18.80
C ALA A 22 12.45 -10.73 -17.50
N ASN A 23 11.43 -9.88 -17.59
CA ASN A 23 10.68 -9.36 -16.45
C ASN A 23 9.30 -10.01 -16.29
N ALA A 24 8.88 -10.83 -17.25
CA ALA A 24 7.59 -11.50 -17.24
C ALA A 24 7.35 -12.33 -15.97
N GLU A 25 8.38 -13.01 -15.44
CA GLU A 25 8.25 -13.79 -14.21
C GLU A 25 7.91 -12.91 -12.99
N ILE A 26 8.52 -11.73 -12.90
CA ILE A 26 8.31 -10.78 -11.80
C ILE A 26 6.92 -10.18 -11.87
N SER A 27 6.52 -9.71 -13.07
CA SER A 27 5.17 -9.18 -13.29
C SER A 27 4.09 -10.22 -12.99
N ASN A 28 4.28 -11.46 -13.45
CA ASN A 28 3.37 -12.56 -13.17
C ASN A 28 3.32 -12.95 -11.68
N PHE A 29 4.45 -12.86 -10.98
CA PHE A 29 4.48 -13.09 -9.54
C PHE A 29 3.66 -12.01 -8.83
N ILE A 30 3.94 -10.74 -9.09
CA ILE A 30 3.25 -9.61 -8.45
C ILE A 30 1.74 -9.68 -8.70
N GLN A 31 1.32 -9.94 -9.93
CA GLN A 31 -0.10 -10.05 -10.31
C GLN A 31 -0.88 -11.14 -9.53
N LYS A 32 -0.20 -12.14 -8.95
CA LYS A 32 -0.86 -13.14 -8.09
C LYS A 32 -1.18 -12.62 -6.69
N PHE A 33 -0.49 -11.57 -6.25
CA PHE A 33 -0.61 -11.01 -4.90
C PHE A 33 -1.30 -9.65 -4.87
N THR A 34 -1.25 -8.88 -5.97
CA THR A 34 -1.99 -7.62 -6.06
C THR A 34 -3.41 -7.83 -6.59
N THR A 35 -4.37 -7.27 -5.87
CA THR A 35 -5.77 -7.13 -6.34
C THR A 35 -6.01 -5.80 -7.04
N LEU A 36 -5.10 -4.83 -6.87
CA LEU A 36 -5.21 -3.49 -7.41
C LEU A 36 -4.41 -3.31 -8.70
N LYS A 37 -4.99 -2.53 -9.62
CA LYS A 37 -4.27 -2.01 -10.78
C LYS A 37 -3.32 -0.89 -10.33
N PRO A 38 -2.18 -0.68 -11.03
CA PRO A 38 -1.15 0.28 -10.59
C PRO A 38 -1.69 1.70 -10.35
N LYS A 39 -2.49 2.23 -11.28
CA LYS A 39 -3.13 3.55 -11.13
C LYS A 39 -4.00 3.69 -9.87
N LYS A 40 -4.74 2.64 -9.50
CA LYS A 40 -5.57 2.65 -8.29
C LYS A 40 -4.72 2.59 -7.02
N ALA A 41 -3.59 1.88 -7.06
CA ALA A 41 -2.64 1.83 -5.96
C ALA A 41 -2.01 3.20 -5.70
N VAL A 42 -1.64 3.94 -6.76
CA VAL A 42 -1.14 5.32 -6.67
C VAL A 42 -2.22 6.25 -6.08
N GLU A 43 -3.47 6.16 -6.54
CA GLU A 43 -4.56 6.97 -6.00
C GLU A 43 -4.84 6.65 -4.51
N LEU A 44 -4.80 5.37 -4.13
CA LEU A 44 -4.95 4.94 -2.74
C LEU A 44 -3.81 5.51 -1.87
N ARG A 45 -2.56 5.46 -2.33
CA ARG A 45 -1.42 6.09 -1.64
C ARG A 45 -1.68 7.57 -1.39
N GLU A 46 -2.06 8.32 -2.41
CA GLU A 46 -2.28 9.76 -2.27
C GLU A 46 -3.39 10.08 -1.24
N LYS A 47 -4.46 9.29 -1.21
CA LYS A 47 -5.53 9.46 -0.21
C LYS A 47 -5.04 9.14 1.20
N LEU A 48 -4.22 8.10 1.36
CA LEU A 48 -3.62 7.74 2.65
C LEU A 48 -2.62 8.81 3.14
N GLU A 49 -1.74 9.31 2.26
CA GLU A 49 -0.80 10.39 2.58
C GLU A 49 -1.54 11.67 3.01
N LYS A 50 -2.71 11.97 2.41
CA LYS A 50 -3.56 13.14 2.76
C LYS A 50 -4.26 13.04 4.12
N LEU A 51 -4.25 11.88 4.78
CA LEU A 51 -4.81 11.76 6.13
C LEU A 51 -3.97 12.49 7.19
N ASP A 52 -2.71 12.79 6.89
CA ASP A 52 -1.76 13.49 7.78
C ASP A 52 -1.66 12.84 9.18
N ILE A 53 -1.78 11.51 9.23
CA ILE A 53 -1.65 10.71 10.45
C ILE A 53 -0.15 10.49 10.70
N MET A 54 0.38 11.04 11.79
CA MET A 54 1.82 10.95 12.13
C MET A 54 2.37 9.52 12.18
N LYS A 55 1.54 8.54 12.56
CA LYS A 55 1.92 7.12 12.65
C LYS A 55 1.96 6.43 11.28
N LEU A 56 1.27 6.99 10.28
CA LEU A 56 1.11 6.42 8.94
C LEU A 56 2.32 6.77 8.06
N LYS A 57 3.41 6.02 8.27
CA LYS A 57 4.65 6.17 7.51
C LYS A 57 4.57 5.48 6.14
N ASP A 58 5.48 5.83 5.25
CA ASP A 58 5.58 5.26 3.90
C ASP A 58 5.58 3.72 3.89
N GLU A 59 6.28 3.08 4.84
CA GLU A 59 6.33 1.62 4.94
C GLU A 59 4.97 1.02 5.33
N SER A 60 4.23 1.69 6.21
CA SER A 60 2.87 1.28 6.60
C SER A 60 1.89 1.49 5.45
N ILE A 61 2.00 2.60 4.71
CA ILE A 61 1.18 2.88 3.52
C ILE A 61 1.38 1.79 2.47
N VAL A 62 2.63 1.42 2.19
CA VAL A 62 2.95 0.31 1.28
C VAL A 62 2.25 -0.97 1.71
N LYS A 63 2.29 -1.31 3.01
CA LYS A 63 1.66 -2.54 3.51
C LYS A 63 0.14 -2.48 3.51
N ILE A 64 -0.46 -1.31 3.71
CA ILE A 64 -1.91 -1.14 3.55
C ILE A 64 -2.33 -1.40 2.10
N ILE A 65 -1.57 -0.88 1.13
CA ILE A 65 -1.85 -1.10 -0.30
C ILE A 65 -1.65 -2.58 -0.68
N ASP A 66 -0.56 -3.22 -0.20
CA ASP A 66 -0.26 -4.62 -0.50
C ASP A 66 -1.30 -5.59 0.12
N LEU A 67 -1.76 -5.31 1.34
CA LEU A 67 -2.56 -6.26 2.13
C LEU A 67 -4.07 -5.95 2.14
N MET A 68 -4.48 -4.74 1.76
CA MET A 68 -5.88 -4.31 1.70
C MET A 68 -6.68 -4.67 2.98
N PRO A 69 -6.28 -4.17 4.16
CA PRO A 69 -6.85 -4.55 5.44
C PRO A 69 -8.36 -4.22 5.50
N GLU A 70 -9.14 -5.12 6.10
CA GLU A 70 -10.60 -4.98 6.19
C GLU A 70 -11.09 -4.67 7.60
N THR A 71 -10.25 -4.97 8.58
CA THR A 71 -10.58 -4.89 10.00
C THR A 71 -9.50 -4.14 10.77
N SER A 72 -9.87 -3.67 11.95
CA SER A 72 -8.92 -3.10 12.91
C SER A 72 -7.84 -4.11 13.31
N GLU A 73 -8.17 -5.40 13.39
CA GLU A 73 -7.21 -6.47 13.64
C GLU A 73 -6.16 -6.60 12.53
N ASP A 74 -6.55 -6.41 11.27
CA ASP A 74 -5.61 -6.43 10.15
C ASP A 74 -4.67 -5.23 10.17
N LEU A 75 -5.19 -4.04 10.50
CA LEU A 75 -4.34 -2.86 10.71
C LEU A 75 -3.37 -3.07 11.87
N ASN A 76 -3.80 -3.67 12.98
CA ASN A 76 -2.91 -3.96 14.10
C ASN A 76 -1.74 -4.89 13.73
N LYS A 77 -1.92 -5.79 12.75
CA LYS A 77 -0.83 -6.62 12.22
C LYS A 77 0.18 -5.81 11.39
N ILE A 78 -0.25 -4.70 10.80
CA ILE A 78 0.61 -3.78 10.03
C ILE A 78 1.37 -2.83 10.97
N PHE A 79 0.69 -2.30 11.99
CA PHE A 79 1.23 -1.31 12.93
C PHE A 79 1.83 -1.96 14.18
N VAL A 80 2.72 -2.94 14.02
CA VAL A 80 3.34 -3.63 15.17
C VAL A 80 4.11 -2.64 16.04
N GLY A 81 3.74 -2.56 17.33
CA GLY A 81 4.37 -1.64 18.29
C GLY A 81 3.82 -0.21 18.26
N LEU A 82 2.81 0.07 17.44
CA LEU A 82 2.09 1.35 17.39
C LEU A 82 0.59 1.07 17.52
N ASN A 83 -0.10 1.82 18.38
CA ASN A 83 -1.55 1.72 18.48
C ASN A 83 -2.19 2.86 17.68
N LEU A 84 -3.01 2.51 16.70
CA LEU A 84 -3.94 3.45 16.08
C LEU A 84 -5.12 3.68 17.04
N ASP A 85 -5.59 4.92 17.13
CA ASP A 85 -6.85 5.20 17.81
C ASP A 85 -8.05 4.84 16.92
N GLU A 86 -9.26 4.93 17.47
CA GLU A 86 -10.49 4.56 16.77
C GLU A 86 -10.75 5.44 15.53
N ASP A 87 -10.41 6.73 15.58
CA ASP A 87 -10.64 7.67 14.48
C ASP A 87 -9.62 7.45 13.36
N GLU A 88 -8.34 7.30 13.70
CA GLU A 88 -7.27 6.91 12.76
C GLU A 88 -7.59 5.59 12.05
N THR A 89 -7.97 4.57 12.83
CA THR A 89 -8.32 3.24 12.32
C THR A 89 -9.49 3.33 11.34
N LYS A 90 -10.55 4.04 11.72
CA LYS A 90 -11.74 4.18 10.90
C LYS A 90 -11.44 4.90 9.59
N LYS A 91 -10.71 6.03 9.64
CA LYS A 91 -10.33 6.80 8.43
C LYS A 91 -9.54 5.96 7.44
N ILE A 92 -8.59 5.16 7.92
CA ILE A 92 -7.79 4.29 7.05
C ILE A 92 -8.67 3.21 6.41
N LEU A 93 -9.50 2.51 7.19
CA LEU A 93 -10.38 1.46 6.68
C LEU A 93 -11.43 2.01 5.69
N ASP A 94 -11.99 3.19 5.96
CA ASP A 94 -12.97 3.84 5.09
C ASP A 94 -12.34 4.13 3.71
N ILE A 95 -11.11 4.67 3.67
CA ILE A 95 -10.38 4.89 2.40
C ILE A 95 -10.09 3.56 1.70
N VAL A 96 -9.55 2.55 2.40
CA VAL A 96 -9.21 1.24 1.79
C VAL A 96 -10.45 0.59 1.16
N LYS A 97 -11.60 0.72 1.81
CA LYS A 97 -12.89 0.18 1.34
C LYS A 97 -13.36 0.77 0.01
N GLU A 98 -12.99 2.01 -0.32
CA GLU A 98 -13.32 2.65 -1.61
C GLU A 98 -12.64 1.97 -2.82
N PHE A 99 -11.57 1.21 -2.59
CA PHE A 99 -10.74 0.63 -3.64
C PHE A 99 -10.97 -0.87 -3.88
N LYS A 100 -11.87 -1.48 -3.11
CA LYS A 100 -12.30 -2.87 -3.30
C LYS A 100 -13.27 -3.05 -4.48
#